data_AF-A0A7Y0DPM2-F1
#
_entry.id   AF-A0A7Y0DPM2-F1
#
_cell.length_a   1.000
_cell.length_b   1.000
_cell.length_c   1.000
_cell.angle_alpha   90.00
_cell.angle_beta   90.00
_cell.angle_gamma   90.00
#
_symmetry.space_group_name_H-M   'P 1'
#
loop_
_entity.id
_entity.type
_entity.pdbx_description
1 polymer ?
#
loop_
_entity_poly.entity_id
_entity_poly.type
_entity_poly.pdbx_seq_one_letter_code
_entity_poly.pdbx_strand_id
1 'polypeptide(L)'
;MNFSYELIEKYKNFMGYSQDKQVISDFEEFNSGNMSQIKKGTRHLTANQCIFMANTIGMDQKEALLKLAIEKSKSKEEGQIWSDIVKKISAACVALTLVAGLANAPTEDAFA
;
A
#
# COMPACT_ATOMS: atom_id res chain seq x y z
N MET A 1 14.01 2.71 3.38
CA MET A 1 12.88 2.82 4.32
C MET A 1 11.98 1.62 4.12
N ASN A 2 11.51 0.97 5.17
CA ASN A 2 10.54 -0.14 5.05
C ASN A 2 9.12 0.42 4.84
N PHE A 3 8.22 -0.41 4.31
CA PHE A 3 6.87 0.04 3.94
C PHE A 3 6.06 0.52 5.15
N SER A 4 6.17 -0.17 6.30
CA SER A 4 5.51 0.22 7.53
C SER A 4 5.87 1.66 7.96
N TYR A 5 7.16 2.02 7.91
CA TYR A 5 7.60 3.38 8.22
C TYR A 5 7.17 4.38 7.14
N GLU A 6 7.21 4.00 5.86
CA GLU A 6 6.72 4.85 4.76
C GLU A 6 5.24 5.22 4.94
N LEU A 7 4.39 4.25 5.29
CA LEU A 7 2.96 4.46 5.47
C LEU A 7 2.69 5.38 6.68
N ILE A 8 3.45 5.21 7.77
CA ILE A 8 3.40 6.11 8.93
C ILE A 8 3.73 7.54 8.53
N GLU A 9 4.80 7.77 7.75
CA GLU A 9 5.17 9.13 7.35
C GLU A 9 4.13 9.76 6.43
N LYS A 10 3.55 8.99 5.50
CA LYS A 10 2.45 9.45 4.65
C LYS A 10 1.22 9.84 5.47
N TYR A 11 0.84 8.98 6.43
CA TYR A 11 -0.24 9.25 7.36
C TYR A 11 0.03 10.50 8.21
N LYS A 12 1.22 10.62 8.80
CA LYS A 12 1.65 11.78 9.59
C LYS A 12 1.53 13.08 8.81
N ASN A 13 2.01 13.07 7.56
CA ASN A 13 1.94 14.22 6.67
C ASN A 13 0.50 14.57 6.29
N PHE A 14 -0.33 13.57 5.98
CA PHE A 14 -1.75 13.76 5.65
C PHE A 14 -2.53 14.38 6.81
N MET A 15 -2.24 13.95 8.04
CA MET A 15 -2.87 14.48 9.25
C MET A 15 -2.30 15.84 9.69
N GLY A 16 -1.27 16.36 9.03
CA GLY A 16 -0.61 17.62 9.42
C GLY A 16 0.17 17.54 10.74
N TYR A 17 0.61 16.34 11.13
CA TYR A 17 1.34 16.13 12.37
C TYR A 17 2.83 16.48 12.22
N SER A 18 3.41 17.05 13.27
CA SER A 18 4.84 17.38 13.33
C SER A 18 5.65 16.36 14.10
N GLN A 19 5.00 15.54 14.93
CA GLN A 19 5.66 14.61 15.85
C GLN A 19 5.04 13.22 15.79
N ASP A 20 5.88 12.19 15.88
CA ASP A 20 5.45 10.80 15.88
C ASP A 20 4.50 10.46 17.04
N LYS A 21 4.61 11.18 18.16
CA LYS A 21 3.73 11.00 19.32
C LYS A 21 2.25 11.24 19.00
N GLN A 22 1.97 12.07 17.99
CA GLN A 22 0.60 12.33 17.52
C GLN A 22 0.07 11.14 16.71
N VAL A 23 0.91 10.53 15.87
CA VAL A 23 0.54 9.27 15.21
C VAL A 23 0.32 8.18 16.25
N ILE A 24 1.19 8.09 17.27
CA ILE A 24 1.07 7.11 18.35
C ILE A 24 -0.26 7.27 19.10
N SER A 25 -0.70 8.50 19.38
CA SER A 25 -1.96 8.73 20.10
C SER A 25 -3.21 8.32 19.33
N ASP A 26 -3.13 8.12 18.02
CA ASP A 26 -4.27 7.69 17.20
C ASP A 26 -4.55 6.18 17.31
N PHE A 27 -3.64 5.40 17.92
CA PHE A 27 -3.75 3.94 18.00
C PHE A 27 -3.44 3.43 19.40
N GLU A 28 -4.42 2.83 20.08
CA GLU A 28 -4.27 2.30 21.44
C GLU A 28 -3.14 1.25 21.57
N GLU A 29 -2.98 0.39 20.57
CA GLU A 29 -1.94 -0.67 20.55
C GLU A 29 -0.56 -0.19 20.06
N PHE A 30 -0.41 1.10 19.75
CA PHE A 30 0.81 1.67 19.21
C PHE A 30 1.49 2.52 20.29
N ASN A 31 2.78 2.28 20.52
CA ASN A 31 3.56 3.03 21.51
C ASN A 31 4.90 3.47 20.91
N SER A 32 5.65 4.28 21.65
CA SER A 32 6.95 4.81 21.21
C SER A 32 8.00 3.72 20.93
N GLY A 33 7.97 2.61 21.68
CA GLY A 33 8.81 1.45 21.45
C GLY A 33 8.51 0.79 20.10
N ASN A 34 7.22 0.58 19.80
CA ASN A 34 6.75 0.04 18.52
C ASN A 34 7.19 0.96 17.37
N MET A 35 6.99 2.27 17.50
CA MET A 35 7.42 3.26 16.50
C MET A 35 8.92 3.18 16.23
N SER A 36 9.75 3.14 17.28
CA SER A 36 11.21 3.02 17.15
C SER A 36 11.64 1.73 16.44
N GLN A 37 11.00 0.60 16.76
CA GLN A 37 11.27 -0.67 16.10
C GLN A 37 10.81 -0.68 14.63
N ILE A 38 9.68 -0.04 14.31
CA ILE A 38 9.21 0.10 12.93
C ILE A 38 10.17 0.96 12.12
N LYS A 39 10.65 2.09 12.65
CA LYS A 39 11.67 2.91 11.99
C LYS A 39 12.94 2.12 11.66
N LYS A 40 13.33 1.21 12.55
CA LYS A 40 14.47 0.31 12.37
C LYS A 40 14.17 -0.90 11.48
N GLY A 41 12.90 -1.16 11.15
CA GLY A 41 12.47 -2.33 10.38
C GLY A 41 12.53 -3.66 11.13
N THR A 42 12.65 -3.65 12.46
CA THR A 42 12.64 -4.87 13.29
C THR A 42 11.24 -5.27 13.75
N ARG A 43 10.25 -4.41 13.48
CA ARG A 43 8.81 -4.64 13.68
C ARG A 43 8.08 -4.03 12.49
N HIS A 44 6.89 -4.54 12.21
CA HIS A 44 6.01 -4.05 11.15
C HIS A 44 4.67 -3.63 11.73
N LEU A 45 3.91 -2.84 10.97
CA LEU A 45 2.52 -2.53 11.32
C LEU A 45 1.68 -3.81 11.44
N THR A 46 0.65 -3.76 12.28
CA THR A 46 -0.43 -4.76 12.24
C THR A 46 -1.31 -4.53 11.01
N ALA A 47 -2.07 -5.55 10.61
CA ALA A 47 -3.01 -5.41 9.49
C ALA A 47 -4.02 -4.29 9.73
N ASN A 48 -4.57 -4.18 10.95
CA ASN A 48 -5.54 -3.14 11.31
C ASN A 48 -4.94 -1.73 11.24
N GLN A 49 -3.71 -1.54 11.73
CA GLN A 49 -3.01 -0.26 11.63
C GLN A 49 -2.77 0.13 10.16
N CYS A 50 -2.34 -0.83 9.34
CA CYS A 50 -2.11 -0.62 7.92
C CYS A 50 -3.40 -0.25 7.17
N ILE A 51 -4.49 -1.00 7.40
CA ILE A 51 -5.80 -0.74 6.81
C ILE A 51 -6.30 0.65 7.19
N PHE A 52 -6.22 0.99 8.47
CA PHE A 52 -6.67 2.29 8.97
C PHE A 52 -5.90 3.43 8.31
N MET A 53 -4.57 3.40 8.36
CA MET A 53 -3.73 4.45 7.77
C MET A 53 -3.95 4.58 6.26
N ALA A 54 -4.02 3.45 5.54
CA ALA A 54 -4.25 3.44 4.10
C ALA A 54 -5.60 4.06 3.74
N ASN A 55 -6.67 3.69 4.46
CA ASN A 55 -7.99 4.25 4.26
C ASN A 55 -8.00 5.77 4.47
N THR A 56 -7.37 6.24 5.55
CA THR A 56 -7.35 7.67 5.89
C THR A 56 -6.67 8.51 4.81
N ILE A 57 -5.59 8.01 4.20
CA ILE A 57 -4.84 8.74 3.16
C ILE A 57 -5.36 8.48 1.73
N GLY A 58 -6.44 7.70 1.56
CA GLY A 58 -6.97 7.33 0.25
C GLY A 58 -6.12 6.33 -0.55
N MET A 59 -5.26 5.55 0.11
CA MET A 59 -4.52 4.44 -0.50
C MET A 59 -5.39 3.18 -0.51
N ASP A 60 -5.32 2.40 -1.60
CA ASP A 60 -6.03 1.11 -1.66
C ASP A 60 -5.53 0.17 -0.56
N GLN A 61 -6.47 -0.31 0.27
CA GLN A 61 -6.17 -1.13 1.44
C GLN A 61 -5.57 -2.48 1.05
N LYS A 62 -5.97 -3.06 -0.11
CA LYS A 62 -5.47 -4.35 -0.57
C LYS A 62 -4.03 -4.21 -1.02
N GLU A 63 -3.71 -3.15 -1.75
CA GLU A 63 -2.34 -2.80 -2.13
C GLU A 63 -1.46 -2.59 -0.88
N ALA A 64 -1.96 -1.87 0.12
CA ALA A 64 -1.23 -1.62 1.37
C ALA A 64 -0.94 -2.92 2.15
N LEU A 65 -1.93 -3.81 2.27
CA LEU A 65 -1.76 -5.12 2.92
C LEU A 65 -0.77 -6.02 2.18
N LEU A 66 -0.77 -5.95 0.86
CA LEU A 66 0.12 -6.72 0.02
C LEU A 66 1.57 -6.26 0.14
N LYS A 67 1.79 -4.93 0.17
CA LYS A 67 3.10 -4.34 0.48
C LYS A 67 3.57 -4.72 1.89
N LEU A 68 2.67 -4.72 2.87
CA LEU A 68 2.97 -5.18 4.24
C LEU A 68 3.32 -6.67 4.27
N ALA A 69 2.63 -7.51 3.51
CA ALA A 69 2.93 -8.94 3.42
C ALA A 69 4.32 -9.18 2.80
N ILE A 70 4.67 -8.46 1.73
CA ILE A 70 6.00 -8.49 1.12
C ILE A 70 7.06 -8.07 2.14
N GLU A 71 6.82 -6.99 2.89
CA GLU A 71 7.73 -6.53 3.95
C GLU A 71 7.94 -7.57 5.05
N LYS A 72 6.88 -8.28 5.44
CA LYS A 72 6.91 -9.31 6.50
C LYS A 72 7.46 -10.65 6.05
N SER A 73 7.58 -10.87 4.74
CA SER A 73 8.05 -12.14 4.18
C SER A 73 9.47 -12.44 4.65
N LYS A 74 9.67 -13.64 5.22
CA LYS A 74 10.97 -14.02 5.80
C LYS A 74 11.89 -14.66 4.77
N SER A 75 11.30 -15.29 3.76
CA SER A 75 12.03 -15.87 2.64
C SER A 75 11.81 -15.03 1.38
N LYS A 76 12.85 -14.97 0.53
CA LYS A 76 12.75 -14.32 -0.77
C LYS A 76 11.67 -14.95 -1.65
N GLU A 77 11.42 -16.25 -1.49
CA GLU A 77 10.41 -17.01 -2.22
C GLU A 77 8.98 -16.58 -1.85
N GLU A 78 8.67 -16.44 -0.56
CA GLU A 78 7.36 -15.96 -0.11
C GLU A 78 7.08 -14.54 -0.64
N GLY A 79 8.07 -13.65 -0.54
CA GLY A 79 7.94 -12.29 -1.07
C GLY A 79 7.76 -12.25 -2.59
N GLN A 80 8.39 -13.17 -3.33
CA GLN A 80 8.22 -13.32 -4.78
C GLN A 80 6.81 -13.79 -5.14
N ILE A 81 6.27 -14.77 -4.41
CA ILE A 81 4.89 -15.26 -4.62
C ILE A 81 3.90 -14.11 -4.46
N TRP A 82 4.02 -13.30 -3.41
CA TRP A 82 3.17 -12.11 -3.23
C TRP A 82 3.36 -11.11 -4.36
N SER A 83 4.60 -10.82 -4.76
CA SER A 83 4.90 -9.91 -5.87
C SER A 83 4.22 -10.36 -7.18
N ASP A 84 4.26 -11.66 -7.47
CA ASP A 84 3.70 -12.20 -8.70
C ASP A 84 2.17 -12.23 -8.68
N ILE A 85 1.54 -12.41 -7.51
CA ILE A 85 0.10 -12.22 -7.35
C ILE A 85 -0.28 -10.77 -7.69
N VAL A 86 0.46 -9.76 -7.17
CA VAL A 86 0.22 -8.34 -7.50
C VAL A 86 0.28 -8.11 -9.01
N LYS A 87 1.33 -8.63 -9.66
CA LYS A 87 1.59 -8.43 -11.10
C LYS A 87 0.48 -9.06 -11.93
N LYS A 88 0.02 -10.27 -11.59
CA LYS A 88 -1.06 -10.96 -12.33
C LYS A 88 -2.36 -10.16 -12.27
N ILE A 89 -2.73 -9.66 -11.10
CA ILE A 89 -3.94 -8.84 -10.94
C ILE A 89 -3.80 -7.54 -11.72
N SER A 90 -2.65 -6.85 -11.60
CA SER A 90 -2.39 -5.59 -12.30
C SER A 90 -2.42 -5.75 -13.82
N ALA A 91 -1.79 -6.81 -14.34
CA ALA A 91 -1.78 -7.12 -15.77
C ALA A 91 -3.19 -7.40 -16.31
N ALA A 92 -4.02 -8.12 -15.54
CA ALA A 92 -5.41 -8.36 -15.92
C ALA A 92 -6.23 -7.05 -15.98
N CYS A 93 -6.05 -6.15 -15.00
CA CYS A 93 -6.71 -4.85 -15.00
C CYS A 93 -6.29 -3.99 -16.21
N VAL A 94 -5.00 -3.93 -16.52
CA VAL A 94 -4.48 -3.17 -17.67
C VAL A 94 -4.99 -3.74 -18.99
N ALA A 95 -5.03 -5.06 -19.13
CA ALA A 95 -5.58 -5.70 -20.32
C ALA A 95 -7.06 -5.37 -20.51
N LEU A 96 -7.86 -5.39 -19.43
CA LEU A 96 -9.28 -5.05 -19.48
C LEU A 96 -9.52 -3.58 -19.84
N THR A 97 -8.74 -2.64 -19.28
CA THR A 97 -8.88 -1.22 -19.61
C THR A 97 -8.45 -0.91 -21.04
N LEU A 98 -7.42 -1.57 -21.57
CA LEU A 98 -7.02 -1.47 -22.97
C LEU A 98 -8.12 -1.97 -23.91
N VAL A 99 -8.71 -3.14 -23.65
CA VAL A 99 -9.79 -3.70 -24.47
C VAL A 99 -11.03 -2.81 -24.44
N ALA A 100 -11.42 -2.30 -23.26
CA ALA A 100 -12.54 -1.38 -23.14
C ALA A 100 -12.28 -0.03 -23.84
N GLY A 101 -11.05 0.49 -23.75
CA GLY A 101 -10.65 1.71 -24.45
C GLY A 101 -10.65 1.57 -25.97
N LEU A 102 -10.20 0.43 -26.48
CA LEU A 102 -10.25 0.11 -27.92
C LEU A 102 -11.67 -0.10 -28.43
N ALA A 103 -12.56 -0.69 -27.61
CA ALA A 103 -13.98 -0.85 -27.96
C ALA A 103 -14.75 0.48 -28.02
N ASN A 104 -14.29 1.50 -27.30
CA ASN A 104 -14.89 2.84 -27.27
C ASN A 104 -14.16 3.88 -28.16
N ALA A 105 -13.14 3.48 -28.92
CA ALA A 105 -12.51 4.38 -29.88
C ALA A 105 -13.53 4.72 -30.98
N PRO A 106 -13.78 6.01 -31.29
CA PRO A 106 -14.65 6.38 -32.40
C PRO A 106 -14.02 5.80 -33.68
N THR A 107 -14.81 5.03 -34.42
CA THR A 107 -14.46 4.66 -35.79
C THR A 107 -14.47 5.94 -36.61
N GLU A 108 -13.31 6.59 -36.75
CA GLU A 108 -13.15 7.61 -37.79
C GLU A 108 -13.46 6.94 -39.13
N ASP A 109 -14.35 7.59 -39.88
CA ASP A 109 -14.91 7.16 -41.15
C ASP A 109 -13.83 6.66 -42.12
N ALA A 110 -13.68 5.34 -42.20
CA ALA A 110 -12.73 4.70 -43.13
C ALA A 110 -13.28 4.59 -44.57
N PHE A 111 -14.33 5.32 -44.92
CA PHE A 111 -14.86 5.39 -46.30
C PHE A 111 -15.41 6.79 -46.59
N ALA A 112 -14.51 7.71 -46.97
CA ALA A 112 -14.81 8.88 -47.78
C ALA A 112 -14.26 8.66 -49.19
#